data_AF-A0AAV7IGS1-F1
#
_entry.id   AF-A0AAV7IGS1-F1
#
_cell.length_a   1.000
_cell.length_b   1.000
_cell.length_c   1.000
_cell.angle_alpha   90.00
_cell.angle_beta   90.00
_cell.angle_gamma   90.00
#
_symmetry.space_group_name_H-M   'P 1'
#
loop_
_entity.id
_entity.type
_entity.pdbx_description
1 polymer ?
#
loop_
_entity_poly.entity_id
_entity_poly.type
_entity_poly.pdbx_seq_one_letter_code
_entity_poly.pdbx_strand_id
1 'polypeptide(L)'
;MTLYAVAYHNLFLFSLTTNYLYIVEIVHSNKSQIGVTRVNMKFYLLIFFLFISYKVILSISVNQTNTYNNTRTNNGSTVTERKKFFSWPNGTKIKFPATVYRKLFKNGQVDCFGLGASIANGFDWLFQPGGSQAHELDIQFFLTSRNHPHRVLVLTGNQFGLEWTDFKIERKTIIIVHGFLSDGEMSWLQDMDQAFRLWDDVNVIIVDWSAHGNTWNYYKAAVNTRFVGREIAKLLSHIVNATESASLESPKTNWGSIHMVGHSLGAHICGVAADEFKKFKSSWKITRITGLDPAQPCFSNSSLSLDVSDAPFVDIIHTNGQLMTKLGLGLPEPIGHVDFYPNGGKAQPGCLIHHGSALDFIHLPKHLIDEAICSHGRSYVYFTESINAAILKDGKFWSHTWDGSYRRAMQLLNETCDSNTCIEMGINSNNYLTRGSFFTVTSKSKPYYYVDDRDLSELMDQLRNDFSDEYLD
;
A
#
# COMPACT_ATOMS: atom_id res chain seq x y z
N MET A 1 -15.66 38.80 -22.08
CA MET A 1 -16.20 37.68 -21.31
C MET A 1 -16.76 36.70 -22.31
N THR A 2 -16.01 35.65 -22.64
CA THR A 2 -16.36 34.70 -23.72
C THR A 2 -17.04 33.51 -23.07
N LEU A 3 -18.36 33.40 -23.23
CA LEU A 3 -19.14 32.26 -22.75
C LEU A 3 -19.09 31.14 -23.79
N TYR A 4 -18.76 29.93 -23.35
CA TYR A 4 -18.95 28.71 -24.14
C TYR A 4 -20.17 27.96 -23.59
N ALA A 5 -21.14 27.69 -24.47
CA ALA A 5 -22.31 26.86 -24.16
C ALA A 5 -22.08 25.45 -24.73
N VAL A 6 -22.24 24.42 -23.91
CA VAL A 6 -22.41 23.04 -24.38
C VAL A 6 -23.79 22.60 -23.94
N ALA A 7 -24.68 22.38 -24.90
CA ALA A 7 -26.05 21.96 -24.65
C ALA A 7 -26.11 20.43 -24.53
N TYR A 8 -26.21 19.92 -23.30
CA TYR A 8 -26.93 18.68 -22.99
C TYR A 8 -27.50 18.78 -21.56
N HIS A 9 -28.82 18.97 -21.50
CA HIS A 9 -29.74 18.91 -20.36
C HIS A 9 -29.49 19.63 -19.02
N ASN A 10 -28.37 20.32 -18.77
CA ASN A 10 -28.22 21.25 -17.64
C ASN A 10 -27.30 22.43 -18.02
N LEU A 11 -27.68 23.66 -17.62
CA LEU A 11 -26.92 24.88 -17.93
C LEU A 11 -25.79 25.06 -16.90
N PHE A 12 -24.53 24.94 -17.32
CA PHE A 12 -23.36 25.19 -16.46
C PHE A 12 -22.75 26.57 -16.77
N LEU A 13 -22.68 27.46 -15.79
CA LEU A 13 -22.01 28.76 -15.92
C LEU A 13 -20.67 28.72 -15.17
N PHE A 14 -19.58 28.98 -15.89
CA PHE A 14 -18.22 29.03 -15.35
C PHE A 14 -17.80 30.47 -15.02
N SER A 15 -17.24 30.68 -13.82
CA SER A 15 -16.51 31.90 -13.47
C SER A 15 -15.12 31.52 -12.96
N LEU A 16 -14.07 32.02 -13.61
CA LEU A 16 -12.66 31.73 -13.31
C LEU A 16 -12.11 32.45 -12.06
N THR A 17 -12.96 33.13 -11.29
CA THR A 17 -12.54 34.01 -10.19
C THR A 17 -12.88 33.49 -8.79
N THR A 18 -13.53 32.33 -8.65
CA THR A 18 -13.88 31.76 -7.32
C THR A 18 -13.67 30.24 -7.27
N ASN A 19 -13.21 29.70 -6.13
CA ASN A 19 -12.99 28.27 -5.83
C ASN A 19 -14.28 27.39 -5.84
N TYR A 20 -15.36 27.82 -6.48
CA TYR A 20 -16.68 27.20 -6.41
C TYR A 20 -17.33 27.15 -7.79
N LEU A 21 -18.03 26.04 -8.07
CA LEU A 21 -18.93 25.91 -9.21
C LEU A 21 -20.36 26.20 -8.73
N TYR A 22 -21.10 27.00 -9.50
CA TYR A 22 -22.52 27.26 -9.26
C TYR A 22 -23.34 26.45 -10.26
N ILE A 23 -24.10 25.48 -9.75
CA ILE A 23 -25.03 24.70 -10.58
C ILE A 23 -26.37 25.39 -10.51
N VAL A 24 -26.90 25.78 -11.68
CA VAL A 24 -28.22 26.40 -11.82
C VAL A 24 -29.16 25.35 -12.40
N GLU A 25 -30.03 24.80 -11.56
CA GLU A 25 -31.09 23.90 -12.02
C GLU A 25 -32.31 24.72 -12.45
N ILE A 26 -32.69 24.60 -13.73
CA ILE A 26 -33.94 25.17 -14.24
C ILE A 26 -34.96 24.04 -14.32
N VAL A 27 -35.78 23.90 -13.27
CA VAL A 27 -36.89 22.95 -13.26
C VAL A 27 -38.03 23.52 -14.09
N HIS A 28 -38.31 22.94 -15.27
CA HIS A 28 -39.53 23.23 -16.01
C HIS A 28 -40.72 22.51 -15.35
N SER A 29 -41.27 23.15 -14.31
CA SER A 29 -42.67 22.96 -13.93
C SER A 29 -43.25 24.36 -13.69
N ASN A 30 -44.57 24.52 -13.79
CA ASN A 30 -45.31 25.79 -13.94
C ASN A 30 -45.17 26.85 -12.82
N LYS A 31 -44.11 26.82 -12.00
CA LYS A 31 -43.64 27.90 -11.13
C LYS A 31 -42.11 27.94 -11.16
N SER A 32 -41.56 29.04 -11.67
CA SER A 32 -40.13 29.31 -11.74
C SER A 32 -39.51 29.54 -10.35
N GLN A 33 -38.83 28.53 -9.81
CA GLN A 33 -37.81 28.72 -8.78
C GLN A 33 -36.45 28.29 -9.34
N ILE A 34 -35.45 29.16 -9.17
CA ILE A 34 -34.06 28.91 -9.56
C ILE A 34 -33.33 28.43 -8.31
N GLY A 35 -32.93 27.15 -8.29
CA GLY A 35 -32.05 26.60 -7.27
C GLY A 35 -30.59 26.83 -7.66
N VAL A 36 -29.79 27.41 -6.77
CA VAL A 36 -28.34 27.56 -6.94
C VAL A 36 -27.63 26.71 -5.90
N THR A 37 -26.98 25.64 -6.34
CA THR A 37 -26.23 24.73 -5.44
C THR A 37 -24.74 24.98 -5.59
N ARG A 38 -24.06 25.19 -4.46
CA ARG A 38 -22.62 25.49 -4.39
C ARG A 38 -21.84 24.19 -4.24
N VAL A 39 -20.96 23.88 -5.19
CA VAL A 39 -20.20 22.61 -5.20
C VAL A 39 -18.69 22.87 -5.17
N ASN A 40 -17.96 22.07 -4.38
CA ASN A 40 -16.51 22.17 -4.21
C ASN A 40 -15.77 21.58 -5.42
N MET A 41 -14.97 22.42 -6.10
CA MET A 41 -14.35 22.10 -7.38
C MET A 41 -13.26 21.03 -7.30
N LYS A 42 -12.59 20.87 -6.14
CA LYS A 42 -11.55 19.84 -5.94
C LYS A 42 -12.11 18.42 -6.02
N PHE A 43 -13.35 18.26 -5.60
CA PHE A 43 -14.04 16.98 -5.54
C PHE A 43 -14.49 16.51 -6.93
N TYR A 44 -15.00 17.43 -7.77
CA TYR A 44 -15.43 17.12 -9.13
C TYR A 44 -14.27 16.89 -10.10
N LEU A 45 -13.14 17.59 -9.90
CA LEU A 45 -11.91 17.32 -10.66
C LEU A 45 -11.38 15.92 -10.39
N LEU A 46 -11.40 15.44 -9.14
CA LEU A 46 -11.02 14.07 -8.79
C LEU A 46 -11.91 13.03 -9.51
N ILE A 47 -13.23 13.22 -9.49
CA ILE A 47 -14.18 12.36 -10.22
C ILE A 47 -13.93 12.41 -11.73
N PHE A 48 -13.74 13.61 -12.29
CA PHE A 48 -13.45 13.80 -13.71
C PHE A 48 -12.14 13.13 -14.12
N PHE A 49 -11.10 13.19 -13.29
CA PHE A 49 -9.84 12.51 -13.53
C PHE A 49 -9.96 11.00 -13.39
N LEU A 50 -10.67 10.49 -12.38
CA LEU A 50 -10.99 9.05 -12.25
C LEU A 50 -11.76 8.53 -13.48
N PHE A 51 -12.68 9.33 -14.01
CA PHE A 51 -13.45 9.02 -15.21
C PHE A 51 -12.61 9.05 -16.49
N ILE A 52 -11.67 10.00 -16.60
CA ILE A 52 -10.70 10.05 -17.71
C ILE A 52 -9.72 8.89 -17.61
N SER A 53 -9.16 8.58 -16.44
CA SER A 53 -8.26 7.44 -16.26
C SER A 53 -9.00 6.13 -16.55
N TYR A 54 -10.26 5.98 -16.14
CA TYR A 54 -11.10 4.84 -16.50
C TYR A 54 -11.27 4.71 -18.02
N LYS A 55 -11.58 5.80 -18.73
CA LYS A 55 -11.69 5.80 -20.20
C LYS A 55 -10.36 5.59 -20.92
N VAL A 56 -9.26 6.12 -20.38
CA VAL A 56 -7.91 5.95 -20.93
C VAL A 56 -7.42 4.51 -20.75
N ILE A 57 -7.63 3.90 -19.58
CA ILE A 57 -7.29 2.49 -19.30
C ILE A 57 -8.09 1.54 -20.20
N LEU A 58 -9.41 1.77 -20.34
CA LEU A 58 -10.26 1.03 -21.29
C LEU A 58 -9.82 1.20 -22.75
N SER A 59 -9.20 2.33 -23.10
CA SER A 59 -8.69 2.58 -24.46
C SER A 59 -7.31 1.95 -24.71
N ILE A 60 -6.52 1.73 -23.65
CA ILE A 60 -5.18 1.12 -23.71
C ILE A 60 -5.27 -0.40 -23.84
N SER A 61 -6.26 -1.06 -23.21
CA SER A 61 -6.41 -2.53 -23.35
C SER A 61 -6.84 -2.97 -24.75
N VAL A 62 -7.27 -2.05 -25.61
CA VAL A 62 -7.89 -2.36 -26.91
C VAL A 62 -6.98 -2.16 -28.13
N ASN A 63 -5.77 -1.56 -28.02
CA ASN A 63 -4.98 -1.23 -29.23
C ASN A 63 -3.50 -1.68 -29.23
N GLN A 64 -3.16 -2.45 -30.26
CA GLN A 64 -1.81 -2.92 -30.60
C GLN A 64 -0.82 -1.75 -30.80
N THR A 65 0.31 -1.80 -30.10
CA THR A 65 1.47 -0.95 -30.40
C THR A 65 2.08 -1.34 -31.75
N ASN A 66 1.82 -0.55 -32.80
CA ASN A 66 2.46 -0.75 -34.09
C ASN A 66 3.86 -0.10 -34.13
N THR A 67 4.84 -0.86 -34.58
CA THR A 67 6.21 -0.40 -34.86
C THR A 67 6.41 -0.20 -36.36
N TYR A 68 7.02 0.91 -36.77
CA TYR A 68 7.40 1.12 -38.16
C TYR A 68 8.83 1.65 -38.26
N ASN A 69 9.60 1.11 -39.20
CA ASN A 69 10.96 1.55 -39.49
C ASN A 69 10.90 2.60 -40.60
N ASN A 70 11.42 3.79 -40.34
CA ASN A 70 11.53 4.82 -41.37
C ASN A 70 13.00 5.03 -41.72
N THR A 71 13.37 4.65 -42.94
CA THR A 71 14.74 4.74 -43.46
C THR A 71 14.85 6.00 -44.29
N ARG A 72 15.76 6.92 -43.93
CA ARG A 72 16.13 8.04 -44.79
C ARG A 72 17.61 7.95 -45.14
N THR A 73 17.90 8.06 -46.42
CA THR A 73 19.25 8.19 -46.98
C THR A 73 19.49 9.65 -47.34
N ASN A 74 20.54 10.25 -46.79
CA ASN A 74 21.09 11.51 -47.27
C ASN A 74 22.62 11.39 -47.30
N ASN A 75 23.22 11.77 -48.42
CA ASN A 75 24.67 11.79 -48.67
C ASN A 75 25.44 10.61 -48.07
N GLY A 76 25.14 9.40 -48.56
CA GLY A 76 25.98 8.21 -48.33
C GLY A 76 25.90 7.57 -46.95
N SER A 77 25.03 8.05 -46.04
CA SER A 77 24.79 7.39 -44.75
C SER A 77 23.32 7.04 -44.55
N THR A 78 23.05 5.79 -44.16
CA THR A 78 21.71 5.24 -43.91
C THR A 78 21.43 5.30 -42.42
N VAL A 79 20.48 6.12 -41.98
CA VAL A 79 20.04 6.14 -40.57
C VAL A 79 18.67 5.50 -40.49
N THR A 80 18.56 4.41 -39.72
CA THR A 80 17.29 3.72 -39.44
C THR A 80 16.78 4.18 -38.08
N GLU A 81 15.70 4.96 -38.06
CA GLU A 81 15.11 5.47 -36.82
C GLU A 81 13.87 4.61 -36.47
N ARG A 82 13.92 3.86 -35.36
CA ARG A 82 12.74 3.15 -34.84
C ARG A 82 11.81 4.17 -34.17
N LYS A 83 10.59 4.34 -34.68
CA LYS A 83 9.57 5.21 -34.07
C LYS A 83 8.40 4.37 -33.58
N LYS A 84 8.08 4.51 -32.28
CA LYS A 84 6.83 4.03 -31.69
C LYS A 84 5.81 5.16 -31.76
N PHE A 85 4.58 4.86 -32.17
CA PHE A 85 3.49 5.83 -32.20
C PHE A 85 2.31 5.30 -31.37
N PHE A 86 1.57 6.24 -30.79
CA PHE A 86 0.27 5.98 -30.18
C PHE A 86 -0.80 6.58 -31.08
N SER A 87 -1.80 5.80 -31.46
CA SER A 87 -2.94 6.24 -32.27
C SER A 87 -4.19 6.33 -31.40
N TRP A 88 -4.74 7.53 -31.27
CA TRP A 88 -6.07 7.73 -30.69
C TRP A 88 -7.16 7.42 -31.74
N PRO A 89 -8.40 7.06 -31.33
CA PRO A 89 -9.51 6.77 -32.24
C PRO A 89 -9.83 7.89 -33.24
N ASN A 90 -9.40 9.13 -32.95
CA ASN A 90 -9.67 10.31 -33.77
C ASN A 90 -8.47 10.72 -34.66
N GLY A 91 -7.46 9.87 -34.82
CA GLY A 91 -6.37 10.06 -35.81
C GLY A 91 -5.31 11.11 -35.46
N THR A 92 -5.35 11.72 -34.28
CA THR A 92 -4.36 12.73 -33.87
C THR A 92 -3.03 12.07 -33.48
N LYS A 93 -1.94 12.42 -34.18
CA LYS A 93 -0.57 11.93 -33.90
C LYS A 93 0.26 13.05 -33.26
N ILE A 94 0.59 12.94 -31.98
CA ILE A 94 1.52 13.86 -31.31
C ILE A 94 2.92 13.20 -31.26
N LYS A 95 3.95 13.92 -31.72
CA LYS A 95 5.35 13.47 -31.68
C LYS A 95 6.07 14.07 -30.49
N PHE A 96 6.72 13.24 -29.68
CA PHE A 96 7.70 13.71 -28.68
C PHE A 96 9.12 13.30 -29.09
N PRO A 97 10.11 14.21 -29.01
CA PRO A 97 11.52 13.87 -29.20
C PRO A 97 12.04 12.94 -28.09
N ALA A 98 12.91 11.97 -28.42
CA ALA A 98 13.47 11.01 -27.46
C ALA A 98 14.28 11.66 -26.32
N THR A 99 14.77 12.88 -26.51
CA THR A 99 15.43 13.69 -25.49
C THR A 99 14.47 14.23 -24.42
N VAL A 100 13.20 14.46 -24.78
CA VAL A 100 12.14 14.85 -23.85
C VAL A 100 11.77 13.66 -22.96
N TYR A 101 11.65 12.45 -23.54
CA TYR A 101 11.46 11.22 -22.78
C TYR A 101 12.53 11.04 -21.69
N ARG A 102 13.82 11.18 -21.99
CA ARG A 102 14.87 10.99 -20.96
C ARG A 102 14.87 12.06 -19.85
N LYS A 103 14.25 13.22 -20.09
CA LYS A 103 14.14 14.34 -19.14
C LYS A 103 12.84 14.28 -18.31
N LEU A 104 11.78 13.65 -18.82
CA LEU A 104 10.47 13.57 -18.16
C LEU A 104 10.39 12.57 -16.99
N PHE A 105 11.30 11.58 -16.94
CA PHE A 105 11.28 10.45 -15.98
C PHE A 105 12.43 10.48 -14.96
N LYS A 106 13.07 11.64 -14.76
CA LYS A 106 14.04 11.85 -13.67
C LYS A 106 13.41 12.71 -12.58
N ASN A 107 13.00 12.07 -11.48
CA ASN A 107 13.05 12.52 -10.09
C ASN A 107 11.94 11.85 -9.27
N GLY A 108 12.27 11.49 -8.02
CA GLY A 108 11.46 10.71 -7.07
C GLY A 108 10.19 11.40 -6.56
N GLN A 109 9.27 11.70 -7.47
CA GLN A 109 7.86 11.90 -7.21
C GLN A 109 7.11 10.62 -7.58
N VAL A 110 6.15 10.26 -6.74
CA VAL A 110 5.31 9.08 -6.93
C VAL A 110 4.35 9.36 -8.08
N ASP A 111 4.50 8.65 -9.19
CA ASP A 111 3.59 8.75 -10.32
C ASP A 111 2.31 7.96 -10.03
N CYS A 112 1.46 8.52 -9.17
CA CYS A 112 0.23 7.90 -8.69
C CYS A 112 -0.74 7.45 -9.78
N PHE A 113 -0.65 8.02 -10.98
CA PHE A 113 -1.63 7.86 -12.04
C PHE A 113 -1.01 7.38 -13.36
N GLY A 114 0.27 7.01 -13.39
CA GLY A 114 0.97 6.62 -14.63
C GLY A 114 1.06 7.76 -15.65
N LEU A 115 1.01 9.02 -15.20
CA LEU A 115 1.03 10.22 -16.05
C LEU A 115 2.47 10.70 -16.35
N GLY A 116 3.47 10.09 -15.72
CA GLY A 116 4.87 10.49 -15.74
C GLY A 116 5.17 11.64 -14.77
N ALA A 117 6.36 11.60 -14.17
CA ALA A 117 6.80 12.53 -13.12
C ALA A 117 6.65 14.01 -13.50
N SER A 118 6.79 14.39 -14.77
CA SER A 118 6.66 15.80 -15.19
C SER A 118 5.20 16.29 -15.29
N ILE A 119 4.25 15.41 -15.59
CA ILE A 119 2.83 15.75 -15.57
C ILE A 119 2.35 15.79 -14.12
N ALA A 120 2.78 14.82 -13.29
CA ALA A 120 2.56 14.85 -11.85
C ALA A 120 3.08 16.17 -11.23
N ASN A 121 4.31 16.60 -11.57
CA ASN A 121 4.86 17.91 -11.18
C ASN A 121 3.99 19.11 -11.58
N GLY A 122 3.37 19.07 -12.77
CA GLY A 122 2.51 20.14 -13.27
C GLY A 122 1.17 20.26 -12.52
N PHE A 123 0.74 19.19 -11.85
CA PHE A 123 -0.49 19.15 -11.06
C PHE A 123 -0.24 19.03 -9.56
N ASP A 124 1.02 19.01 -9.11
CA ASP A 124 1.39 18.86 -7.71
C ASP A 124 0.76 19.97 -6.84
N TRP A 125 0.64 21.19 -7.39
CA TRP A 125 -0.02 22.33 -6.75
C TRP A 125 -1.51 22.09 -6.43
N LEU A 126 -2.20 21.19 -7.13
CA LEU A 126 -3.60 20.86 -6.88
C LEU A 126 -3.77 20.07 -5.58
N PHE A 127 -2.72 19.35 -5.18
CA PHE A 127 -2.70 18.38 -4.09
C PHE A 127 -1.81 18.82 -2.91
N GLN A 128 -1.01 19.87 -3.07
CA GLN A 128 -0.28 20.49 -1.97
C GLN A 128 -1.24 21.24 -1.01
N PRO A 129 -1.12 21.03 0.32
CA PRO A 129 -1.73 21.94 1.28
C PRO A 129 -1.01 23.29 1.23
N GLY A 130 -1.76 24.39 1.36
CA GLY A 130 -1.14 25.70 1.53
C GLY A 130 -0.46 25.77 2.90
N GLY A 131 0.82 26.12 2.93
CA GLY A 131 1.54 26.51 4.15
C GLY A 131 2.69 25.58 4.55
N SER A 132 3.81 26.21 4.87
CA SER A 132 5.17 25.69 5.10
C SER A 132 5.47 25.26 6.55
N GLN A 133 6.37 24.29 6.70
CA GLN A 133 7.35 24.17 7.80
C GLN A 133 6.81 24.17 9.26
N ALA A 134 5.81 23.34 9.54
CA ALA A 134 5.49 22.92 10.91
C ALA A 134 5.03 21.45 10.90
N HIS A 135 5.93 20.51 10.60
CA HIS A 135 5.54 19.12 10.30
C HIS A 135 6.32 18.03 11.05
N GLU A 136 7.31 18.36 11.88
CA GLU A 136 8.05 17.33 12.64
C GLU A 136 7.34 16.84 13.91
N LEU A 137 6.31 17.55 14.41
CA LEU A 137 5.60 17.22 15.68
C LEU A 137 4.32 16.39 15.48
N ASP A 138 4.01 16.01 14.25
CA ASP A 138 2.72 15.41 13.89
C ASP A 138 2.73 13.87 13.87
N ILE A 139 3.91 13.25 13.95
CA ILE A 139 4.08 11.78 14.01
C ILE A 139 4.42 11.39 15.43
N GLN A 140 3.66 10.44 15.97
CA GLN A 140 3.79 9.97 17.34
C GLN A 140 4.36 8.55 17.36
N PHE A 141 5.32 8.32 18.25
CA PHE A 141 5.94 7.02 18.45
C PHE A 141 5.59 6.52 19.84
N PHE A 142 4.75 5.48 19.91
CA PHE A 142 4.33 4.92 21.18
C PHE A 142 5.12 3.66 21.47
N LEU A 143 5.92 3.71 22.54
CA LEU A 143 6.71 2.58 23.00
C LEU A 143 5.98 1.80 24.07
N THR A 144 5.97 0.48 23.93
CA THR A 144 5.49 -0.49 24.92
C THR A 144 6.51 -1.61 25.10
N SER A 145 6.47 -2.26 26.26
CA SER A 145 7.24 -3.49 26.55
C SER A 145 6.41 -4.43 27.42
N ARG A 146 6.90 -5.66 27.63
CA ARG A 146 6.26 -6.60 28.55
C ARG A 146 6.08 -6.02 29.97
N ASN A 147 7.07 -5.28 30.46
CA ASN A 147 7.06 -4.71 31.81
C ASN A 147 6.39 -3.33 31.88
N HIS A 148 6.26 -2.64 30.74
CA HIS A 148 5.57 -1.37 30.62
C HIS A 148 4.53 -1.47 29.49
N PRO A 149 3.36 -2.10 29.75
CA PRO A 149 2.36 -2.36 28.72
C PRO A 149 1.56 -1.11 28.30
N HIS A 150 1.62 -0.03 29.09
CA HIS A 150 1.04 1.25 28.73
C HIS A 150 1.92 1.99 27.72
N ARG A 151 1.29 2.65 26.74
CA ARG A 151 1.97 3.41 25.71
C ARG A 151 2.71 4.61 26.30
N VAL A 152 4.00 4.70 26.06
CA VAL A 152 4.83 5.88 26.38
C VAL A 152 5.17 6.61 25.08
N LEU A 153 4.79 7.88 24.97
CA LEU A 153 5.14 8.71 23.82
C LEU A 153 6.64 9.03 23.82
N VAL A 154 7.33 8.66 22.75
CA VAL A 154 8.73 8.99 22.49
C VAL A 154 8.79 10.09 21.44
N LEU A 155 9.33 11.25 21.81
CA LEU A 155 9.51 12.38 20.92
C LEU A 155 10.84 12.29 20.18
N THR A 156 10.96 12.95 19.03
CA THR A 156 12.22 13.10 18.29
C THR A 156 12.84 14.49 18.53
N GLY A 157 14.07 14.71 18.04
CA GLY A 157 14.74 16.00 18.14
C GLY A 157 15.27 16.30 19.54
N ASN A 158 15.13 17.56 19.98
CA ASN A 158 15.71 18.04 21.24
C ASN A 158 15.01 17.49 22.49
N GLN A 159 13.78 16.99 22.34
CA GLN A 159 12.99 16.40 23.43
C GLN A 159 13.08 14.86 23.45
N PHE A 160 13.96 14.29 22.63
CA PHE A 160 14.16 12.84 22.62
C PHE A 160 14.68 12.35 23.97
N GLY A 161 14.04 11.31 24.48
CA GLY A 161 14.37 10.66 25.74
C GLY A 161 13.76 9.26 25.80
N LEU A 162 14.46 8.35 26.49
CA LEU A 162 14.02 6.98 26.73
C LEU A 162 13.89 6.68 28.23
N GLU A 163 14.18 7.65 29.10
CA GLU A 163 14.26 7.50 30.56
C GLU A 163 12.93 7.09 31.21
N TRP A 164 11.80 7.39 30.57
CA TRP A 164 10.46 7.00 31.02
C TRP A 164 9.96 5.69 30.40
N THR A 165 10.80 5.04 29.61
CA THR A 165 10.50 3.79 28.91
C THR A 165 11.25 2.62 29.53
N ASP A 166 10.81 1.38 29.26
CA ASP A 166 11.57 0.15 29.55
C ASP A 166 12.36 -0.30 28.30
N PHE A 167 12.81 0.64 27.45
CA PHE A 167 13.57 0.30 26.25
C PHE A 167 14.92 -0.31 26.60
N LYS A 168 15.28 -1.40 25.92
CA LYS A 168 16.62 -1.99 25.97
C LYS A 168 17.10 -2.31 24.57
N ILE A 169 18.30 -1.86 24.20
CA ILE A 169 18.83 -2.05 22.86
C ILE A 169 19.12 -3.53 22.56
N GLU A 170 19.35 -4.35 23.59
CA GLU A 170 19.63 -5.78 23.48
C GLU A 170 18.38 -6.58 23.07
N ARG A 171 17.18 -6.03 23.29
CA ARG A 171 15.92 -6.64 22.88
C ARG A 171 15.69 -6.40 21.40
N LYS A 172 15.05 -7.36 20.73
CA LYS A 172 14.50 -7.13 19.39
C LYS A 172 13.49 -5.99 19.47
N THR A 173 13.55 -5.08 18.50
CA THR A 173 12.60 -3.97 18.39
C THR A 173 11.64 -4.19 17.23
N ILE A 174 10.35 -4.22 17.54
CA ILE A 174 9.27 -4.34 16.57
C ILE A 174 8.70 -2.95 16.30
N ILE A 175 8.63 -2.54 15.04
CA ILE A 175 8.00 -1.29 14.63
C ILE A 175 6.74 -1.60 13.85
N ILE A 176 5.59 -1.16 14.34
CA ILE A 176 4.28 -1.40 13.71
C ILE A 176 3.78 -0.10 13.08
N VAL A 177 3.50 -0.13 11.78
CA VAL A 177 3.10 1.05 11.00
C VAL A 177 1.75 0.82 10.32
N HIS A 178 0.77 1.66 10.64
CA HIS A 178 -0.59 1.58 10.07
C HIS A 178 -0.69 2.16 8.65
N GLY A 179 -1.86 1.98 8.02
CA GLY A 179 -2.16 2.42 6.65
C GLY A 179 -2.93 3.73 6.51
N PHE A 180 -3.53 3.91 5.32
CA PHE A 180 -4.41 5.02 4.97
C PHE A 180 -5.71 5.02 5.78
N LEU A 181 -6.25 6.20 6.12
CA LEU A 181 -7.50 6.34 6.91
C LEU A 181 -7.49 5.52 8.22
N SER A 182 -6.33 5.41 8.84
CA SER A 182 -6.08 4.72 10.10
C SER A 182 -5.33 5.65 11.05
N ASP A 183 -5.29 5.28 12.32
CA ASP A 183 -4.55 5.96 13.37
C ASP A 183 -3.93 4.97 14.36
N GLY A 184 -3.17 5.47 15.33
CA GLY A 184 -2.47 4.68 16.33
C GLY A 184 -3.39 3.96 17.32
N GLU A 185 -4.66 4.37 17.46
CA GLU A 185 -5.61 3.85 18.45
C GLU A 185 -6.46 2.69 17.91
N MET A 186 -6.28 2.31 16.65
CA MET A 186 -6.96 1.17 16.05
C MET A 186 -6.73 -0.13 16.83
N SER A 187 -7.80 -0.90 17.05
CA SER A 187 -7.77 -2.11 17.87
C SER A 187 -6.76 -3.15 17.37
N TRP A 188 -6.60 -3.29 16.06
CA TRP A 188 -5.64 -4.26 15.49
C TRP A 188 -4.19 -3.96 15.88
N LEU A 189 -3.82 -2.68 16.10
CA LEU A 189 -2.49 -2.30 16.59
C LEU A 189 -2.31 -2.73 18.05
N GLN A 190 -3.36 -2.62 18.85
CA GLN A 190 -3.35 -3.04 20.25
C GLN A 190 -3.26 -4.57 20.36
N ASP A 191 -4.05 -5.29 19.56
CA ASP A 191 -4.02 -6.76 19.48
C ASP A 191 -2.62 -7.26 19.06
N MET A 192 -2.01 -6.61 18.06
CA MET A 192 -0.68 -6.99 17.58
C MET A 192 0.44 -6.63 18.57
N ASP A 193 0.40 -5.45 19.20
CA ASP A 193 1.31 -5.08 20.29
C ASP A 193 1.26 -6.12 21.42
N GLN A 194 0.04 -6.45 21.88
CA GLN A 194 -0.14 -7.45 22.92
C GLN A 194 0.44 -8.79 22.50
N ALA A 195 0.16 -9.25 21.29
CA ALA A 195 0.70 -10.51 20.77
C ALA A 195 2.24 -10.50 20.79
N PHE A 196 2.88 -9.44 20.31
CA PHE A 196 4.36 -9.34 20.33
C PHE A 196 4.95 -9.33 21.74
N ARG A 197 4.35 -8.61 22.69
CA ARG A 197 4.83 -8.56 24.08
C ARG A 197 4.71 -9.89 24.81
N LEU A 198 3.71 -10.69 24.46
CA LEU A 198 3.52 -12.06 24.96
C LEU A 198 4.45 -13.06 24.26
N TRP A 199 4.80 -12.81 22.99
CA TRP A 199 5.64 -13.70 22.18
C TRP A 199 7.09 -13.76 22.65
N ASP A 200 7.72 -12.61 22.91
CA ASP A 200 9.12 -12.55 23.32
C ASP A 200 9.41 -11.27 24.16
N ASP A 201 10.59 -11.15 24.77
CA ASP A 201 11.00 -9.92 25.47
C ASP A 201 11.49 -8.88 24.45
N VAL A 202 10.54 -8.14 23.90
CA VAL A 202 10.75 -7.17 22.82
C VAL A 202 10.44 -5.74 23.23
N ASN A 203 11.04 -4.77 22.53
CA ASN A 203 10.50 -3.41 22.48
C ASN A 203 9.47 -3.36 21.34
N VAL A 204 8.30 -2.78 21.58
CA VAL A 204 7.32 -2.52 20.51
C VAL A 204 7.16 -1.00 20.36
N ILE A 205 7.22 -0.52 19.12
CA ILE A 205 7.03 0.88 18.76
C ILE A 205 5.89 0.96 17.74
N ILE A 206 4.75 1.54 18.14
CA ILE A 206 3.66 1.87 17.23
C ILE A 206 3.90 3.25 16.66
N VAL A 207 3.84 3.37 15.33
CA VAL A 207 3.98 4.64 14.61
C VAL A 207 2.59 5.15 14.26
N ASP A 208 2.15 6.20 14.93
CA ASP A 208 0.95 6.94 14.57
C ASP A 208 1.32 8.12 13.66
N TRP A 209 0.90 8.03 12.41
CA TRP A 209 1.08 9.06 11.39
C TRP A 209 -0.27 9.57 10.87
N SER A 210 -1.34 9.42 11.66
CA SER A 210 -2.71 9.82 11.33
C SER A 210 -2.82 11.28 10.87
N ALA A 211 -2.02 12.20 11.42
CA ALA A 211 -1.94 13.59 10.96
C ALA A 211 -1.61 13.75 9.46
N HIS A 212 -0.95 12.75 8.86
CA HIS A 212 -0.54 12.71 7.47
C HIS A 212 -1.26 11.63 6.64
N GLY A 213 -1.75 10.56 7.28
CA GLY A 213 -2.37 9.39 6.64
C GLY A 213 -3.88 9.30 6.77
N ASN A 214 -4.47 9.91 7.80
CA ASN A 214 -5.91 9.97 8.01
C ASN A 214 -6.51 11.18 7.29
N THR A 215 -6.40 11.17 5.96
CA THR A 215 -6.90 12.25 5.10
C THR A 215 -7.68 11.66 3.95
N TRP A 216 -8.73 12.36 3.49
CA TRP A 216 -9.47 11.94 2.29
C TRP A 216 -8.64 12.02 1.00
N ASN A 217 -7.47 12.68 1.03
CA ASN A 217 -6.60 12.78 -0.14
C ASN A 217 -5.56 11.65 -0.14
N TYR A 218 -5.88 10.56 -0.82
CA TYR A 218 -4.97 9.41 -0.96
C TYR A 218 -3.60 9.79 -1.56
N TYR A 219 -3.55 10.65 -2.58
CA TYR A 219 -2.29 11.10 -3.17
C TYR A 219 -1.40 11.76 -2.12
N LYS A 220 -1.98 12.63 -1.28
CA LYS A 220 -1.24 13.28 -0.19
C LYS A 220 -0.71 12.24 0.80
N ALA A 221 -1.53 11.28 1.22
CA ALA A 221 -1.09 10.21 2.12
C ALA A 221 0.04 9.36 1.48
N ALA A 222 -0.08 9.00 0.21
CA ALA A 222 0.93 8.25 -0.54
C ALA A 222 2.25 9.01 -0.65
N VAL A 223 2.24 10.31 -0.94
CA VAL A 223 3.46 11.15 -0.96
C VAL A 223 4.07 11.30 0.43
N ASN A 224 3.23 11.42 1.46
CA ASN A 224 3.69 11.56 2.84
C ASN A 224 4.42 10.31 3.36
N THR A 225 4.24 9.13 2.76
CA THR A 225 4.98 7.91 3.15
C THR A 225 6.49 8.15 3.19
N ARG A 226 7.02 8.96 2.25
CA ARG A 226 8.43 9.35 2.21
C ARG A 226 8.85 10.11 3.46
N PHE A 227 8.02 11.03 3.90
CA PHE A 227 8.28 11.86 5.08
C PHE A 227 8.21 11.01 6.35
N VAL A 228 7.17 10.18 6.49
CA VAL A 228 7.02 9.29 7.66
C VAL A 228 8.19 8.32 7.78
N GLY A 229 8.64 7.72 6.67
CA GLY A 229 9.80 6.82 6.68
C GLY A 229 11.08 7.51 7.16
N ARG A 230 11.28 8.79 6.80
CA ARG A 230 12.41 9.59 7.30
C ARG A 230 12.34 9.86 8.78
N GLU A 231 11.16 10.17 9.31
CA GLU A 231 10.99 10.40 10.75
C GLU A 231 11.20 9.12 11.56
N ILE A 232 10.80 7.95 11.05
CA ILE A 232 11.15 6.66 11.66
C ILE A 232 12.68 6.47 11.67
N ALA A 233 13.36 6.71 10.54
CA ALA A 233 14.82 6.60 10.47
C ALA A 233 15.54 7.58 11.42
N LYS A 234 14.98 8.78 11.60
CA LYS A 234 15.46 9.80 12.55
C LYS A 234 15.28 9.34 14.00
N LEU A 235 14.12 8.78 14.36
CA LEU A 235 13.90 8.16 15.67
C LEU A 235 14.96 7.07 15.94
N LEU A 236 15.15 6.15 14.98
CA LEU A 236 16.14 5.08 15.10
C LEU A 236 17.56 5.64 15.29
N SER A 237 17.91 6.71 14.58
CA SER A 237 19.20 7.39 14.78
C SER A 237 19.33 8.02 16.18
N HIS A 238 18.26 8.59 16.73
CA HIS A 238 18.28 9.11 18.10
C HIS A 238 18.49 8.01 19.13
N ILE A 239 17.81 6.87 18.98
CA ILE A 239 17.99 5.69 19.84
C ILE A 239 19.44 5.20 19.79
N VAL A 240 20.03 5.09 18.60
CA VAL A 240 21.44 4.73 18.41
C VAL A 240 22.35 5.69 19.17
N ASN A 241 22.20 6.99 18.95
CA ASN A 241 23.06 8.01 19.56
C ASN A 241 22.97 8.00 21.10
N ALA A 242 21.75 7.90 21.65
CA ALA A 242 21.55 7.83 23.10
C ALA A 242 22.13 6.55 23.70
N THR A 243 21.99 5.43 23.01
CA THR A 243 22.55 4.15 23.45
C THR A 243 24.07 4.16 23.40
N GLU A 244 24.68 4.65 22.31
CA GLU A 244 26.15 4.75 22.20
C GLU A 244 26.74 5.70 23.25
N SER A 245 26.05 6.79 23.56
CA SER A 245 26.49 7.76 24.58
C SER A 245 26.43 7.17 26.00
N ALA A 246 25.45 6.30 26.27
CA ALA A 246 25.31 5.60 27.55
C ALA A 246 26.24 4.38 27.66
N SER A 247 26.61 3.77 26.53
CA SER A 247 27.33 2.50 26.47
C SER A 247 28.83 2.70 26.27
N LEU A 248 29.54 3.09 27.32
CA LEU A 248 31.00 2.88 27.39
C LEU A 248 31.36 1.39 27.62
N GLU A 249 30.38 0.55 27.97
CA GLU A 249 30.61 -0.83 28.46
C GLU A 249 29.88 -1.96 27.69
N SER A 250 28.87 -1.67 26.85
CA SER A 250 28.20 -2.73 26.05
C SER A 250 28.88 -2.89 24.69
N PRO A 251 29.44 -4.07 24.37
CA PRO A 251 29.94 -4.31 23.02
C PRO A 251 28.78 -4.25 22.02
N LYS A 252 28.98 -3.51 20.92
CA LYS A 252 27.99 -3.32 19.83
C LYS A 252 27.44 -4.64 19.23
N THR A 253 28.07 -5.77 19.57
CA THR A 253 27.66 -7.12 19.15
C THR A 253 26.37 -7.62 19.80
N ASN A 254 25.89 -6.98 20.86
CA ASN A 254 24.74 -7.48 21.63
C ASN A 254 23.41 -6.76 21.32
N TRP A 255 23.37 -5.86 20.34
CA TRP A 255 22.15 -5.14 19.99
C TRP A 255 21.15 -6.07 19.31
N GLY A 256 19.91 -6.06 19.79
CA GLY A 256 18.81 -6.81 19.19
C GLY A 256 18.45 -6.28 17.81
N SER A 257 17.89 -7.13 16.95
CA SER A 257 17.53 -6.74 15.58
C SER A 257 16.28 -5.86 15.53
N ILE A 258 16.09 -5.11 14.44
CA ILE A 258 14.83 -4.43 14.15
C ILE A 258 13.98 -5.25 13.16
N HIS A 259 12.70 -5.44 13.48
CA HIS A 259 11.68 -5.99 12.59
C HIS A 259 10.59 -4.94 12.38
N MET A 260 10.36 -4.52 11.15
CA MET A 260 9.27 -3.60 10.83
C MET A 260 8.07 -4.35 10.24
N VAL A 261 6.86 -4.00 10.67
CA VAL A 261 5.60 -4.58 10.23
C VAL A 261 4.71 -3.44 9.75
N GLY A 262 4.41 -3.39 8.46
CA GLY A 262 3.66 -2.29 7.86
C GLY A 262 2.42 -2.79 7.13
N HIS A 263 1.26 -2.20 7.42
CA HIS A 263 0.00 -2.48 6.70
C HIS A 263 -0.29 -1.42 5.64
N SER A 264 -0.72 -1.84 4.44
CA SER A 264 -1.12 -0.91 3.38
C SER A 264 0.00 0.08 3.02
N LEU A 265 -0.25 1.40 3.09
CA LEU A 265 0.78 2.44 2.96
C LEU A 265 1.92 2.30 3.99
N GLY A 266 1.65 1.72 5.15
CA GLY A 266 2.63 1.42 6.19
C GLY A 266 3.74 0.47 5.72
N ALA A 267 3.45 -0.47 4.82
CA ALA A 267 4.46 -1.35 4.25
C ALA A 267 5.53 -0.57 3.47
N HIS A 268 5.09 0.41 2.67
CA HIS A 268 5.98 1.29 1.92
C HIS A 268 6.75 2.26 2.83
N ILE A 269 6.10 2.75 3.90
CA ILE A 269 6.78 3.53 4.94
C ILE A 269 7.94 2.72 5.56
N CYS A 270 7.74 1.42 5.83
CA CYS A 270 8.80 0.55 6.33
C CYS A 270 9.97 0.43 5.35
N GLY A 271 9.71 0.26 4.05
CA GLY A 271 10.75 0.23 3.01
C GLY A 271 11.56 1.53 2.98
N VAL A 272 10.88 2.68 2.88
CA VAL A 272 11.53 4.00 2.93
C VAL A 272 12.34 4.18 4.22
N ALA A 273 11.80 3.80 5.38
CA ALA A 273 12.50 3.92 6.65
C ALA A 273 13.78 3.10 6.68
N ALA A 274 13.75 1.88 6.13
CA ALA A 274 14.94 1.05 6.05
C ALA A 274 16.01 1.66 5.15
N ASP A 275 15.61 2.17 3.99
CA ASP A 275 16.51 2.82 3.04
C ASP A 275 17.11 4.12 3.56
N GLU A 276 16.33 4.94 4.27
CA GLU A 276 16.85 6.13 4.95
C GLU A 276 17.77 5.74 6.12
N PHE A 277 17.43 4.70 6.90
CA PHE A 277 18.22 4.27 8.04
C PHE A 277 19.59 3.68 7.65
N LYS A 278 19.68 2.94 6.52
CA LYS A 278 20.95 2.42 5.97
C LYS A 278 22.01 3.52 5.79
N LYS A 279 21.60 4.77 5.51
CA LYS A 279 22.50 5.91 5.28
C LYS A 279 23.26 6.34 6.53
N PHE A 280 22.73 6.05 7.73
CA PHE A 280 23.37 6.38 9.00
C PHE A 280 24.52 5.43 9.38
N LYS A 281 24.74 4.34 8.63
CA LYS A 281 25.83 3.36 8.85
C LYS A 281 25.92 2.85 10.31
N SER A 282 24.77 2.68 10.96
CA SER A 282 24.68 2.16 12.33
C SER A 282 25.03 0.66 12.41
N SER A 283 25.45 0.22 13.61
CA SER A 283 25.58 -1.21 13.93
C SER A 283 24.22 -1.86 14.20
N TRP A 284 23.19 -1.07 14.56
CA TRP A 284 21.82 -1.56 14.69
C TRP A 284 21.25 -1.84 13.31
N LYS A 285 20.68 -3.03 13.09
CA LYS A 285 20.22 -3.46 11.76
C LYS A 285 18.73 -3.75 11.73
N ILE A 286 18.07 -3.24 10.69
CA ILE A 286 16.79 -3.74 10.22
C ILE A 286 17.05 -5.04 9.50
N THR A 287 16.58 -6.15 10.07
CA THR A 287 16.82 -7.50 9.55
C THR A 287 15.60 -8.09 8.87
N ARG A 288 14.40 -7.60 9.21
CA ARG A 288 13.14 -8.07 8.65
C ARG A 288 12.16 -6.93 8.39
N ILE A 289 11.48 -6.97 7.25
CA ILE A 289 10.27 -6.18 6.99
C ILE A 289 9.15 -7.15 6.63
N THR A 290 8.00 -7.04 7.30
CA THR A 290 6.78 -7.74 6.92
C THR A 290 5.79 -6.74 6.32
N GLY A 291 5.44 -6.94 5.05
CA GLY A 291 4.43 -6.18 4.34
C GLY A 291 3.06 -6.83 4.44
N LEU A 292 2.11 -6.18 5.09
CA LEU A 292 0.75 -6.67 5.27
C LEU A 292 -0.14 -5.98 4.23
N ASP A 293 -0.43 -6.71 3.17
CA ASP A 293 -1.16 -6.25 1.97
C ASP A 293 -0.71 -4.86 1.47
N PRO A 294 0.54 -4.71 1.01
CA PRO A 294 1.12 -3.42 0.63
C PRO A 294 0.29 -2.70 -0.43
N ALA A 295 0.04 -1.40 -0.28
CA ALA A 295 -0.94 -0.68 -1.08
C ALA A 295 -0.56 -0.58 -2.57
N GLN A 296 -1.48 -0.93 -3.48
CA GLN A 296 -1.26 -0.86 -4.92
C GLN A 296 -1.26 0.56 -5.51
N PRO A 297 -2.28 1.42 -5.26
CA PRO A 297 -2.34 2.71 -5.92
C PRO A 297 -1.12 3.56 -5.57
N CYS A 298 -0.45 4.08 -6.58
CA CYS A 298 0.79 4.84 -6.51
C CYS A 298 2.10 4.07 -6.29
N PHE A 299 2.08 2.77 -6.03
CA PHE A 299 3.29 2.01 -5.71
C PHE A 299 3.63 0.93 -6.75
N SER A 300 2.82 0.76 -7.79
CA SER A 300 3.27 -0.03 -8.95
C SER A 300 4.45 0.69 -9.63
N ASN A 301 5.64 0.08 -9.59
CA ASN A 301 6.90 0.62 -10.15
C ASN A 301 7.38 1.96 -9.56
N SER A 302 7.07 2.24 -8.29
CA SER A 302 7.57 3.43 -7.59
C SER A 302 8.87 3.13 -6.85
N SER A 303 9.78 4.11 -6.80
CA SER A 303 10.97 4.07 -5.93
C SER A 303 10.65 4.19 -4.44
N LEU A 304 9.39 4.42 -4.09
CA LEU A 304 8.92 4.41 -2.69
C LEU A 304 8.27 3.09 -2.31
N SER A 305 8.16 2.16 -3.25
CA SER A 305 7.58 0.86 -3.00
C SER A 305 8.50 0.04 -2.11
N LEU A 306 7.89 -0.80 -1.29
CA LEU A 306 8.64 -1.79 -0.54
C LEU A 306 9.21 -2.77 -1.55
N ASP A 307 10.48 -3.12 -1.41
CA ASP A 307 11.10 -4.14 -2.24
C ASP A 307 12.06 -5.03 -1.46
N VAL A 308 12.42 -6.16 -2.10
CA VAL A 308 13.28 -7.20 -1.55
C VAL A 308 14.63 -6.69 -1.01
N SER A 309 15.14 -5.57 -1.53
CA SER A 309 16.42 -4.99 -1.11
C SER A 309 16.34 -4.14 0.17
N ASP A 310 15.13 -3.83 0.66
CA ASP A 310 14.92 -2.97 1.83
C ASP A 310 15.44 -3.61 3.12
N ALA A 311 15.39 -4.94 3.24
CA ALA A 311 15.93 -5.68 4.38
C ALA A 311 16.49 -7.06 3.99
N PRO A 312 17.36 -7.67 4.80
CA PRO A 312 17.86 -9.04 4.59
C PRO A 312 16.75 -10.10 4.45
N PHE A 313 15.58 -9.87 5.02
CA PHE A 313 14.41 -10.70 4.84
C PHE A 313 13.16 -9.82 4.73
N VAL A 314 12.40 -10.01 3.66
CA VAL A 314 11.17 -9.25 3.38
C VAL A 314 10.08 -10.27 3.09
N ASP A 315 9.03 -10.31 3.90
CA ASP A 315 7.93 -11.25 3.72
C ASP A 315 6.59 -10.52 3.59
N ILE A 316 5.79 -10.91 2.60
CA ILE A 316 4.57 -10.20 2.23
C ILE A 316 3.36 -11.12 2.40
N ILE A 317 2.26 -10.58 2.90
CA ILE A 317 0.97 -11.27 2.97
C ILE A 317 -0.02 -10.50 2.10
N HIS A 318 -0.35 -11.04 0.94
CA HIS A 318 -1.30 -10.47 -0.03
C HIS A 318 -2.70 -11.01 0.27
N THR A 319 -3.61 -10.14 0.70
CA THR A 319 -5.00 -10.52 1.01
C THR A 319 -6.01 -9.78 0.15
N ASN A 320 -5.60 -8.70 -0.54
CA ASN A 320 -6.40 -7.99 -1.53
C ASN A 320 -5.57 -7.53 -2.75
N GLY A 321 -4.65 -8.39 -3.17
CA GLY A 321 -3.77 -8.25 -4.33
C GLY A 321 -4.47 -8.53 -5.66
N GLN A 322 -5.55 -7.82 -5.96
CA GLN A 322 -6.18 -7.80 -7.29
C GLN A 322 -5.95 -6.45 -7.97
N LEU A 323 -6.21 -6.37 -9.27
CA LEU A 323 -6.08 -5.09 -9.98
C LEU A 323 -7.08 -4.06 -9.42
N MET A 324 -6.71 -2.78 -9.44
CA MET A 324 -7.58 -1.67 -9.02
C MET A 324 -8.94 -1.67 -9.74
N THR A 325 -9.01 -2.18 -10.98
CA THR A 325 -10.27 -2.31 -11.74
C THR A 325 -11.27 -3.25 -11.07
N LYS A 326 -10.80 -4.16 -10.22
CA LYS A 326 -11.61 -5.04 -9.38
C LYS A 326 -11.64 -4.58 -7.92
N LEU A 327 -11.20 -3.35 -7.58
CA LEU A 327 -11.08 -2.84 -6.20
C LEU A 327 -10.01 -3.53 -5.34
N GLY A 328 -8.92 -4.02 -5.94
CA GLY A 328 -7.79 -4.49 -5.15
C GLY A 328 -6.96 -3.36 -4.57
N LEU A 329 -6.94 -3.26 -3.26
CA LEU A 329 -6.20 -2.25 -2.51
C LEU A 329 -4.72 -2.63 -2.35
N GLY A 330 -4.40 -3.93 -2.35
CA GLY A 330 -3.05 -4.48 -2.24
C GLY A 330 -2.37 -4.70 -3.59
N LEU A 331 -1.03 -4.71 -3.61
CA LEU A 331 -0.23 -5.07 -4.78
C LEU A 331 -0.43 -6.57 -5.12
N PRO A 332 -0.72 -6.92 -6.38
CA PRO A 332 -0.73 -8.32 -6.82
C PRO A 332 0.67 -8.90 -6.99
N GLU A 333 1.65 -8.07 -7.38
CA GLU A 333 2.99 -8.53 -7.71
C GLU A 333 3.75 -9.01 -6.45
N PRO A 334 4.55 -10.09 -6.58
CA PRO A 334 5.45 -10.49 -5.51
C PRO A 334 6.57 -9.45 -5.38
N ILE A 335 6.72 -8.89 -4.19
CA ILE A 335 7.71 -7.83 -3.88
C ILE A 335 8.64 -8.22 -2.73
N GLY A 336 8.46 -9.41 -2.15
CA GLY A 336 9.27 -9.94 -1.06
C GLY A 336 10.32 -10.96 -1.49
N HIS A 337 11.03 -11.45 -0.47
CA HIS A 337 11.76 -12.70 -0.50
C HIS A 337 10.79 -13.90 -0.45
N VAL A 338 9.66 -13.71 0.24
CA VAL A 338 8.59 -14.67 0.42
C VAL A 338 7.26 -13.92 0.31
N ASP A 339 6.39 -14.36 -0.58
CA ASP A 339 5.10 -13.70 -0.84
C ASP A 339 3.97 -14.72 -0.63
N PHE A 340 3.19 -14.52 0.42
CA PHE A 340 2.08 -15.39 0.79
C PHE A 340 0.78 -14.85 0.20
N TYR A 341 0.01 -15.72 -0.44
CA TYR A 341 -1.28 -15.45 -1.04
C TYR A 341 -2.34 -16.33 -0.37
N PRO A 342 -2.76 -16.01 0.86
CA PRO A 342 -3.89 -16.68 1.51
C PRO A 342 -5.12 -16.65 0.62
N ASN A 343 -5.70 -17.82 0.37
CA ASN A 343 -6.90 -18.02 -0.44
C ASN A 343 -6.78 -17.46 -1.87
N GLY A 344 -5.55 -17.45 -2.42
CA GLY A 344 -5.26 -16.90 -3.74
C GLY A 344 -4.99 -15.39 -3.74
N GLY A 345 -5.09 -14.74 -2.57
CA GLY A 345 -4.64 -13.38 -2.31
C GLY A 345 -5.49 -12.25 -2.88
N LYS A 346 -6.72 -12.53 -3.35
CA LYS A 346 -7.62 -11.54 -3.97
C LYS A 346 -8.80 -11.16 -3.06
N ALA A 347 -9.74 -12.07 -2.85
CA ALA A 347 -10.79 -11.95 -1.85
C ALA A 347 -10.50 -12.89 -0.67
N GLN A 348 -11.07 -12.61 0.50
CA GLN A 348 -10.86 -13.43 1.69
C GLN A 348 -12.16 -14.01 2.24
N PRO A 349 -12.16 -15.29 2.66
CA PRO A 349 -13.32 -15.91 3.29
C PRO A 349 -13.84 -15.11 4.48
N GLY A 350 -15.17 -15.03 4.61
CA GLY A 350 -15.84 -14.28 5.68
C GLY A 350 -15.88 -12.76 5.48
N CYS A 351 -15.33 -12.22 4.38
CA CYS A 351 -15.48 -10.80 4.02
C CYS A 351 -16.73 -10.49 3.20
N LEU A 352 -17.70 -11.42 3.14
CA LEU A 352 -18.98 -11.23 2.47
C LEU A 352 -19.87 -10.22 3.23
N ILE A 353 -20.36 -9.21 2.50
CA ILE A 353 -21.37 -8.18 2.83
C ILE A 353 -21.63 -7.95 4.33
N HIS A 354 -20.85 -7.08 4.95
CA HIS A 354 -21.20 -6.44 6.23
C HIS A 354 -21.40 -4.93 6.03
N HIS A 355 -22.53 -4.41 6.50
CA HIS A 355 -22.89 -3.00 6.39
C HIS A 355 -21.98 -2.10 7.23
N GLY A 356 -21.08 -1.31 6.62
CA GLY A 356 -20.45 -0.19 7.35
C GLY A 356 -19.12 0.35 6.82
N SER A 357 -19.09 0.92 5.62
CA SER A 357 -17.91 1.67 5.14
C SER A 357 -17.93 3.17 5.49
N ALA A 358 -16.76 3.72 5.81
CA ALA A 358 -16.49 5.16 5.80
C ALA A 358 -16.45 5.77 4.38
N LEU A 359 -16.45 4.93 3.34
CA LEU A 359 -16.35 5.31 1.92
C LEU A 359 -17.72 5.34 1.21
N ASP A 360 -18.80 5.63 1.92
CA ASP A 360 -20.19 5.74 1.38
C ASP A 360 -20.37 6.80 0.28
N PHE A 361 -19.32 7.57 -0.04
CA PHE A 361 -19.37 8.62 -1.05
C PHE A 361 -19.03 8.11 -2.47
N ILE A 362 -18.33 6.99 -2.62
CA ILE A 362 -17.98 6.48 -3.95
C ILE A 362 -19.22 5.84 -4.58
N HIS A 363 -19.56 6.20 -5.83
CA HIS A 363 -20.66 5.59 -6.61
C HIS A 363 -20.33 4.14 -7.03
N LEU A 364 -19.85 3.34 -6.09
CA LEU A 364 -19.60 1.91 -6.20
C LEU A 364 -20.54 1.19 -5.23
N PRO A 365 -20.96 -0.04 -5.54
CA PRO A 365 -21.78 -0.82 -4.62
C PRO A 365 -21.07 -0.96 -3.27
N LYS A 366 -21.69 -0.46 -2.18
CA LYS A 366 -21.16 -0.46 -0.82
C LYS A 366 -20.56 -1.81 -0.40
N HIS A 367 -21.24 -2.90 -0.76
CA HIS A 367 -20.79 -4.25 -0.45
C HIS A 367 -19.42 -4.62 -1.05
N LEU A 368 -19.08 -4.12 -2.24
CA LEU A 368 -17.77 -4.39 -2.84
C LEU A 368 -16.64 -3.61 -2.14
N ILE A 369 -16.97 -2.42 -1.63
CA ILE A 369 -16.03 -1.61 -0.85
C ILE A 369 -15.78 -2.25 0.52
N ASP A 370 -16.84 -2.69 1.19
CA ASP A 370 -16.76 -3.38 2.49
C ASP A 370 -15.94 -4.67 2.37
N GLU A 371 -16.16 -5.45 1.31
CA GLU A 371 -15.37 -6.67 1.01
C GLU A 371 -13.89 -6.36 0.78
N ALA A 372 -13.57 -5.32 0.01
CA ALA A 372 -12.20 -4.92 -0.27
C ALA A 372 -11.48 -4.47 1.01
N ILE A 373 -12.12 -3.64 1.85
CA ILE A 373 -11.56 -3.19 3.13
C ILE A 373 -11.34 -4.37 4.08
N CYS A 374 -12.33 -5.27 4.19
CA CYS A 374 -12.21 -6.47 5.02
C CYS A 374 -11.05 -7.35 4.54
N SER A 375 -11.00 -7.65 3.25
CA SER A 375 -9.94 -8.48 2.65
C SER A 375 -8.57 -7.83 2.82
N HIS A 376 -8.47 -6.52 2.63
CA HIS A 376 -7.24 -5.75 2.87
C HIS A 376 -6.77 -5.82 4.32
N GLY A 377 -7.70 -5.86 5.28
CA GLY A 377 -7.42 -5.99 6.71
C GLY A 377 -7.06 -7.40 7.18
N ARG A 378 -7.40 -8.45 6.41
CA ARG A 378 -7.09 -9.84 6.80
C ARG A 378 -5.60 -10.10 6.97
N SER A 379 -4.74 -9.37 6.27
CA SER A 379 -3.28 -9.53 6.35
C SER A 379 -2.76 -9.33 7.78
N TYR A 380 -3.14 -8.26 8.47
CA TYR A 380 -2.75 -8.05 9.87
C TYR A 380 -3.46 -8.99 10.84
N VAL A 381 -4.68 -9.46 10.50
CA VAL A 381 -5.41 -10.44 11.32
C VAL A 381 -4.69 -11.79 11.31
N TYR A 382 -4.34 -12.30 10.13
CA TYR A 382 -3.61 -13.57 9.98
C TYR A 382 -2.21 -13.49 10.59
N PHE A 383 -1.51 -12.37 10.37
CA PHE A 383 -0.19 -12.16 10.98
C PHE A 383 -0.26 -12.16 12.51
N THR A 384 -1.20 -11.42 13.10
CA THR A 384 -1.42 -11.40 14.56
C THR A 384 -1.77 -12.78 15.10
N GLU A 385 -2.61 -13.53 14.38
CA GLU A 385 -2.94 -14.90 14.77
C GLU A 385 -1.74 -15.84 14.67
N SER A 386 -0.85 -15.67 13.69
CA SER A 386 0.39 -16.45 13.61
C SER A 386 1.31 -16.25 14.82
N ILE A 387 1.34 -15.04 15.39
CA ILE A 387 2.08 -14.75 16.63
C ILE A 387 1.45 -15.50 17.80
N ASN A 388 0.12 -15.44 17.93
CA ASN A 388 -0.61 -16.15 18.98
C ASN A 388 -0.48 -17.67 18.87
N ALA A 389 -0.55 -18.22 17.66
CA ALA A 389 -0.31 -19.64 17.38
C ALA A 389 1.11 -20.06 17.81
N ALA A 390 2.12 -19.23 17.52
CA ALA A 390 3.50 -19.49 17.96
C ALA A 390 3.66 -19.46 19.49
N ILE A 391 2.95 -18.56 20.20
CA ILE A 391 2.92 -18.52 21.67
C ILE A 391 2.33 -19.81 22.24
N LEU A 392 1.16 -20.21 21.72
CA LEU A 392 0.41 -21.37 22.19
C LEU A 392 1.04 -22.70 21.73
N LYS A 393 1.97 -22.64 20.77
CA LYS A 393 2.52 -23.80 20.05
C LYS A 393 1.41 -24.65 19.44
N ASP A 394 0.37 -23.98 18.93
CA ASP A 394 -0.85 -24.59 18.43
C ASP A 394 -1.26 -23.94 17.11
N GLY A 395 -1.43 -24.77 16.08
CA GLY A 395 -1.75 -24.31 14.72
C GLY A 395 -0.59 -23.71 13.95
N LYS A 396 -0.68 -23.78 12.61
CA LYS A 396 0.26 -23.16 11.67
C LYS A 396 -0.48 -22.75 10.41
N PHE A 397 -0.15 -21.57 9.88
CA PHE A 397 -0.58 -21.16 8.55
C PHE A 397 0.32 -21.79 7.50
N TRP A 398 -0.02 -23.02 7.16
CA TRP A 398 0.73 -23.84 6.23
C TRP A 398 0.60 -23.35 4.79
N SER A 399 1.74 -23.20 4.12
CA SER A 399 1.81 -22.57 2.79
C SER A 399 2.63 -23.41 1.82
N HIS A 400 2.02 -23.74 0.68
CA HIS A 400 2.67 -24.47 -0.42
C HIS A 400 3.29 -23.51 -1.42
N THR A 401 4.41 -23.88 -2.02
CA THR A 401 4.94 -23.13 -3.18
C THR A 401 3.91 -23.08 -4.29
N TRP A 402 3.74 -21.91 -4.88
CA TRP A 402 2.69 -21.64 -5.86
C TRP A 402 3.23 -20.80 -7.01
N ASP A 403 2.73 -21.09 -8.22
CA ASP A 403 3.09 -20.40 -9.46
C ASP A 403 2.11 -19.27 -9.82
N GLY A 404 1.13 -19.00 -8.97
CA GLY A 404 0.09 -18.01 -9.18
C GLY A 404 -1.09 -18.49 -10.02
N SER A 405 -1.05 -19.71 -10.57
CA SER A 405 -2.09 -20.21 -11.48
C SER A 405 -3.30 -20.80 -10.73
N TYR A 406 -4.48 -20.63 -11.32
CA TYR A 406 -5.71 -21.29 -10.84
C TYR A 406 -5.55 -22.81 -10.78
N ARG A 407 -4.99 -23.40 -11.85
CA ARG A 407 -4.83 -24.86 -11.96
C ARG A 407 -3.99 -25.41 -10.81
N ARG A 408 -2.88 -24.75 -10.45
CA ARG A 408 -2.05 -25.18 -9.33
C ARG A 408 -2.77 -24.97 -8.00
N ALA A 409 -3.46 -23.84 -7.80
CA ALA A 409 -4.24 -23.60 -6.59
C ALA A 409 -5.26 -24.71 -6.32
N MET A 410 -6.01 -25.13 -7.34
CA MET A 410 -6.99 -26.22 -7.23
C MET A 410 -6.37 -27.59 -6.89
N GLN A 411 -5.14 -27.85 -7.35
CA GLN A 411 -4.40 -29.06 -6.97
C GLN A 411 -3.98 -29.00 -5.50
N LEU A 412 -3.46 -27.85 -5.07
CA LEU A 412 -2.93 -27.63 -3.72
C LEU A 412 -3.99 -27.82 -2.63
N LEU A 413 -5.27 -27.60 -2.92
CA LEU A 413 -6.37 -27.84 -1.97
C LEU A 413 -6.48 -29.29 -1.49
N ASN A 414 -5.93 -30.25 -2.25
CA ASN A 414 -5.94 -31.67 -1.90
C ASN A 414 -4.56 -32.19 -1.48
N GLU A 415 -3.53 -31.35 -1.48
CA GLU A 415 -2.18 -31.75 -1.09
C GLU A 415 -1.99 -31.63 0.43
N THR A 416 -1.31 -32.62 1.01
CA THR A 416 -0.97 -32.59 2.43
C THR A 416 0.25 -31.73 2.67
N CYS A 417 0.24 -31.01 3.78
CA CYS A 417 1.29 -30.09 4.15
C CYS A 417 2.00 -30.53 5.45
N ASP A 418 3.33 -30.54 5.43
CA ASP A 418 4.15 -30.74 6.61
C ASP A 418 5.42 -29.85 6.55
N SER A 419 6.29 -29.98 7.55
CA SER A 419 7.53 -29.19 7.63
C SER A 419 8.55 -29.47 6.51
N ASN A 420 8.38 -30.54 5.72
CA ASN A 420 9.24 -30.88 4.60
C ASN A 420 8.70 -30.32 3.28
N THR A 421 7.37 -30.21 3.14
CA THR A 421 6.72 -29.80 1.89
C THR A 421 6.28 -28.33 1.88
N CYS A 422 6.16 -27.70 3.05
CA CYS A 422 5.62 -26.36 3.18
C CYS A 422 6.46 -25.46 4.08
N ILE A 423 6.12 -24.17 4.03
CA ILE A 423 6.59 -23.17 4.98
C ILE A 423 5.42 -22.59 5.76
N GLU A 424 5.72 -21.84 6.81
CA GLU A 424 4.71 -21.19 7.65
C GLU A 424 4.59 -19.70 7.30
N MET A 425 3.39 -19.25 6.95
CA MET A 425 3.05 -17.84 6.83
C MET A 425 3.05 -17.16 8.21
N GLY A 426 3.57 -15.94 8.27
CA GLY A 426 3.51 -15.09 9.45
C GLY A 426 4.80 -15.07 10.27
N ILE A 427 4.70 -15.06 11.60
CA ILE A 427 5.84 -14.74 12.48
C ILE A 427 7.05 -15.66 12.29
N ASN A 428 6.83 -16.94 11.96
CA ASN A 428 7.89 -17.94 11.80
C ASN A 428 8.42 -18.08 10.36
N SER A 429 7.96 -17.25 9.41
CA SER A 429 8.35 -17.35 7.99
C SER A 429 9.87 -17.27 7.78
N ASN A 430 10.58 -16.51 8.63
CA ASN A 430 12.04 -16.36 8.57
C ASN A 430 12.82 -17.61 8.98
N ASN A 431 12.17 -18.64 9.52
CA ASN A 431 12.81 -19.89 9.91
C ASN A 431 13.01 -20.83 8.71
N TYR A 432 12.38 -20.54 7.57
CA TYR A 432 12.45 -21.34 6.36
C TYR A 432 13.42 -20.71 5.35
N LEU A 433 14.17 -21.55 4.62
CA LEU A 433 15.12 -21.10 3.61
C LEU A 433 14.50 -20.89 2.22
N THR A 434 13.33 -21.48 1.96
CA THR A 434 12.62 -21.40 0.69
C THR A 434 12.14 -19.97 0.41
N ARG A 435 12.17 -19.56 -0.86
CA ARG A 435 11.84 -18.21 -1.35
C ARG A 435 10.86 -18.30 -2.52
N GLY A 436 10.14 -17.22 -2.78
CA GLY A 436 9.14 -17.13 -3.86
C GLY A 436 7.71 -16.98 -3.35
N SER A 437 6.75 -17.37 -4.19
CA SER A 437 5.32 -17.22 -3.91
C SER A 437 4.72 -18.49 -3.30
N PHE A 438 3.82 -18.31 -2.33
CA PHE A 438 3.22 -19.39 -1.59
C PHE A 438 1.71 -19.22 -1.46
N PHE A 439 0.97 -20.30 -1.70
CA PHE A 439 -0.47 -20.37 -1.50
C PHE A 439 -0.76 -20.90 -0.10
N THR A 440 -1.58 -20.16 0.65
CA THR A 440 -1.98 -20.51 2.02
C THR A 440 -3.49 -20.69 2.04
N VAL A 441 -4.00 -21.72 2.71
CA VAL A 441 -5.46 -21.88 2.88
C VAL A 441 -5.83 -21.39 4.27
N THR A 442 -6.88 -20.57 4.38
CA THR A 442 -7.40 -20.12 5.68
C THR A 442 -8.91 -20.23 5.74
N SER A 443 -9.46 -20.42 6.94
CA SER A 443 -10.90 -20.40 7.18
C SER A 443 -11.48 -19.00 7.10
N LYS A 444 -12.82 -18.89 7.07
CA LYS A 444 -13.55 -17.63 7.24
C LYS A 444 -13.63 -17.12 8.67
N SER A 445 -13.37 -17.99 9.65
CA SER A 445 -13.50 -17.69 11.08
C SER A 445 -12.28 -18.14 11.89
N LYS A 446 -12.07 -17.54 13.06
CA LYS A 446 -10.99 -17.94 13.98
C LYS A 446 -11.23 -19.35 14.55
N PRO A 447 -10.18 -20.17 14.75
CA PRO A 447 -8.82 -19.93 14.27
C PRO A 447 -8.72 -20.10 12.75
N TYR A 448 -8.18 -19.09 12.06
CA TYR A 448 -8.10 -19.04 10.60
C TYR A 448 -7.15 -20.10 10.01
N TYR A 449 -6.18 -20.59 10.80
CA TYR A 449 -5.29 -21.67 10.37
C TYR A 449 -5.96 -23.05 10.36
N TYR A 450 -7.13 -23.20 11.01
CA TYR A 450 -7.89 -24.44 11.01
C TYR A 450 -8.92 -24.39 9.89
N VAL A 451 -8.82 -25.30 8.92
CA VAL A 451 -9.65 -25.32 7.71
C VAL A 451 -10.44 -26.62 7.69
N ASP A 452 -11.77 -26.52 7.59
CA ASP A 452 -12.66 -27.68 7.44
C ASP A 452 -13.12 -27.89 5.98
N ASP A 453 -13.80 -29.00 5.70
CA ASP A 453 -14.29 -29.33 4.36
C ASP A 453 -15.24 -28.27 3.76
N ARG A 454 -15.96 -27.52 4.61
CA ARG A 454 -16.85 -26.45 4.16
C ARG A 454 -16.06 -25.22 3.74
N ASP A 455 -15.01 -24.87 4.49
CA ASP A 455 -14.09 -23.81 4.10
C ASP A 455 -13.43 -24.12 2.75
N LEU A 456 -13.00 -25.38 2.53
CA LEU A 456 -12.45 -25.81 1.25
C LEU A 456 -13.46 -25.69 0.10
N SER A 457 -14.72 -26.10 0.33
CA SER A 457 -15.77 -25.98 -0.69
C SER A 457 -16.07 -24.52 -1.04
N GLU A 458 -16.16 -23.63 -0.05
CA GLU A 458 -16.38 -22.19 -0.27
C GLU A 458 -15.19 -21.55 -1.01
N LEU A 459 -13.96 -21.95 -0.65
CA LEU A 459 -12.75 -21.48 -1.31
C LEU A 459 -12.69 -21.92 -2.78
N MET A 460 -13.10 -23.15 -3.12
CA MET A 460 -13.13 -23.60 -4.52
C MET A 460 -14.02 -22.73 -5.40
N ASP A 461 -15.19 -22.32 -4.89
CA ASP A 461 -16.10 -21.43 -5.61
C ASP A 461 -15.54 -20.00 -5.68
N GLN A 462 -14.90 -19.51 -4.61
CA GLN A 462 -14.21 -18.22 -4.63
C GLN A 462 -13.09 -18.19 -5.67
N LEU A 463 -12.20 -19.18 -5.69
CA LEU A 463 -11.09 -19.26 -6.65
C LEU A 463 -11.60 -19.31 -8.09
N ARG A 464 -12.72 -19.98 -8.36
CA ARG A 464 -13.32 -19.99 -9.71
C ARG A 464 -13.71 -18.58 -10.17
N ASN A 465 -14.23 -17.75 -9.26
CA ASN A 465 -14.59 -16.36 -9.56
C ASN A 465 -13.35 -15.47 -9.69
N ASP A 466 -12.42 -15.61 -8.74
CA ASP A 466 -11.19 -14.81 -8.67
C ASP A 466 -10.29 -15.00 -9.88
N PHE A 467 -10.31 -16.20 -10.48
CA PHE A 467 -9.51 -16.58 -11.64
C PHE A 467 -10.36 -16.87 -12.88
N SER A 468 -11.55 -16.26 -12.99
CA SER A 468 -12.44 -16.43 -14.14
C SER A 468 -11.78 -16.15 -15.49
N ASP A 469 -10.81 -15.23 -15.50
CA ASP A 469 -10.08 -14.83 -16.71
C ASP A 469 -9.08 -15.93 -17.17
N GLU A 470 -8.59 -16.78 -16.27
CA GLU A 470 -7.72 -17.93 -16.59
C GLU A 470 -8.50 -19.21 -16.87
N TYR A 471 -9.77 -19.28 -16.45
CA TYR A 471 -10.63 -20.44 -16.62
C TYR A 471 -11.19 -20.58 -18.05
N LEU A 472 -11.23 -19.48 -18.80
CA LEU A 472 -11.85 -19.41 -20.14
C LEU A 472 -10.87 -19.60 -21.31
N ASP A 473 -9.56 -19.70 -21.01
CA ASP A 473 -8.50 -20.07 -21.94
C ASP A 473 -8.06 -21.52 -21.71
#